data_AF-A4BCJ1-F1
#
_entry.id   AF-A4BCJ1-F1
#
_cell.length_a   1.000
_cell.length_b   1.000
_cell.length_c   1.000
_cell.angle_alpha   90.00
_cell.angle_beta   90.00
_cell.angle_gamma   90.00
#
_symmetry.space_group_name_H-M   'P 1'
#
loop_
_entity.id
_entity.type
_entity.pdbx_description
1 polymer ?
#
loop_
_entity_poly.entity_id
_entity_poly.type
_entity_poly.pdbx_seq_one_letter_code
_entity_poly.pdbx_strand_id
1 'polypeptide(L)'
;MARKFPEESDQIEAVIARLQEQGLQSDERFTEMWVRSQLMKGRGPIRIVNEARQRGIAERVEQALGSLDHDWFEAALDVAKRKFPNGVSFEQQAKVYRFLSYRGYSSDCIRYVCDTLKQSASD
;
A
#
# COMPACT_ATOMS: atom_id res chain seq x y z
N MET A 1 -22.67 1.29 8.75
CA MET A 1 -23.84 0.47 8.39
C MET A 1 -25.12 0.87 9.14
N ALA A 2 -25.01 1.35 10.40
CA ALA A 2 -26.16 1.84 11.19
C ALA A 2 -27.02 2.94 10.55
N ARG A 3 -26.53 3.67 9.53
CA ARG A 3 -27.30 4.73 8.86
C ARG A 3 -28.37 4.23 7.88
N LYS A 4 -28.37 2.95 7.49
CA LYS A 4 -29.30 2.43 6.47
C LYS A 4 -30.46 1.62 7.05
N PHE A 5 -30.27 0.99 8.21
CA PHE A 5 -31.27 0.17 8.91
C PHE A 5 -31.15 0.35 10.44
N PRO A 6 -31.60 1.49 10.97
CA PRO A 6 -31.41 1.80 12.40
C PRO A 6 -32.23 0.90 13.33
N GLU A 7 -33.38 0.39 12.90
CA GLU A 7 -34.26 -0.48 13.71
C GLU A 7 -33.72 -1.91 13.88
N GLU A 8 -32.71 -2.29 13.09
CA GLU A 8 -32.14 -3.64 13.05
C GLU A 8 -30.72 -3.68 13.66
N SER A 9 -30.24 -2.58 14.24
CA SER A 9 -28.85 -2.44 14.72
C SER A 9 -28.45 -3.57 15.68
N ASP A 10 -29.29 -3.87 16.66
CA ASP A 10 -29.02 -4.90 17.67
C ASP A 10 -28.92 -6.30 17.04
N GLN A 11 -29.75 -6.60 16.04
CA GLN A 11 -29.71 -7.88 15.31
C GLN A 11 -28.44 -7.98 14.45
N ILE A 12 -28.06 -6.89 13.79
CA ILE A 12 -26.82 -6.82 13.00
C ILE A 12 -25.60 -7.06 13.90
N GLU A 13 -25.54 -6.40 15.05
CA GLU A 13 -24.46 -6.56 16.02
C GLU A 13 -24.37 -7.99 16.56
N ALA A 14 -25.51 -8.60 16.92
CA ALA A 14 -25.57 -9.99 17.39
C ALA A 14 -25.08 -10.99 16.32
N VAL A 15 -25.44 -10.78 15.05
CA VAL A 15 -24.96 -11.62 13.94
C VAL A 15 -23.46 -11.45 13.73
N ILE A 16 -22.94 -10.21 13.76
CA ILE A 16 -21.50 -9.95 13.63
C ILE A 16 -20.72 -10.63 14.76
N ALA A 17 -21.17 -10.51 16.01
CA ALA A 17 -20.54 -11.16 17.15
C ALA A 17 -20.48 -12.68 16.98
N ARG A 18 -21.59 -13.31 16.58
CA ARG A 18 -21.63 -14.76 16.28
C ARG A 18 -20.66 -15.15 15.16
N LEU A 19 -20.56 -14.36 14.09
CA LEU A 19 -19.62 -14.63 13.00
C LEU A 19 -18.15 -14.51 13.45
N GLN A 20 -17.86 -13.59 14.37
CA GLN A 20 -16.53 -13.43 14.96
C GLN A 20 -16.18 -14.60 15.89
N GLU A 21 -17.12 -15.02 16.76
CA GLU A 21 -16.96 -16.20 17.63
C GLU A 21 -16.71 -17.47 16.83
N GLN A 22 -17.40 -17.63 15.70
CA GLN A 22 -17.21 -18.76 14.78
C GLN A 22 -15.93 -18.63 13.94
N GLY A 23 -15.17 -17.56 14.10
CA GLY A 23 -13.96 -17.29 13.33
C GLY A 23 -14.23 -17.05 11.84
N LEU A 24 -15.47 -16.75 11.44
CA LEU A 24 -15.88 -16.47 10.05
C LEU A 24 -15.60 -15.01 9.67
N GLN A 25 -15.59 -14.09 10.64
CA GLN A 25 -15.19 -12.70 10.48
C GLN A 25 -13.93 -12.41 11.31
N SER A 26 -12.94 -11.75 10.71
CA SER A 26 -11.73 -11.28 11.41
C SER A 26 -11.15 -10.08 10.68
N ASP A 27 -11.15 -8.93 11.34
CA ASP A 27 -10.55 -7.69 10.84
C ASP A 27 -9.03 -7.81 10.66
N GLU A 28 -8.39 -8.61 11.49
CA GLU A 28 -6.95 -8.87 11.43
C GLU A 28 -6.60 -9.62 10.14
N ARG A 29 -7.24 -10.77 9.88
CA ARG A 29 -7.05 -11.51 8.63
C ARG A 29 -7.38 -10.67 7.41
N PHE A 30 -8.45 -9.87 7.49
CA PHE A 30 -8.79 -8.94 6.41
C PHE A 30 -7.67 -7.92 6.17
N THR A 31 -7.14 -7.32 7.23
CA THR A 31 -6.07 -6.32 7.16
C THR A 31 -4.81 -6.90 6.52
N GLU A 32 -4.35 -8.06 6.98
CA GLU A 32 -3.16 -8.74 6.45
C GLU A 32 -3.30 -9.06 4.97
N MET A 33 -4.42 -9.69 4.58
CA MET A 33 -4.70 -10.01 3.19
C MET A 33 -4.76 -8.75 2.31
N TRP A 34 -5.35 -7.68 2.84
CA TRP A 34 -5.49 -6.43 2.13
C TRP A 34 -4.14 -5.73 1.93
N VAL A 35 -3.29 -5.66 2.97
CA VAL A 35 -1.91 -5.15 2.89
C VAL A 35 -1.12 -5.94 1.86
N ARG A 36 -1.12 -7.27 1.95
CA ARG A 36 -0.45 -8.15 0.98
C ARG A 36 -0.91 -7.87 -0.45
N SER A 37 -2.21 -7.67 -0.67
CA SER A 37 -2.76 -7.30 -1.98
C SER A 37 -2.22 -5.96 -2.49
N GLN A 38 -1.98 -4.98 -1.61
CA GLN A 38 -1.41 -3.70 -2.02
C GLN A 38 0.07 -3.80 -2.37
N LEU A 39 0.84 -4.58 -1.61
CA LEU A 39 2.25 -4.86 -1.89
C LEU A 39 2.42 -5.54 -3.26
N MET A 40 1.58 -6.55 -3.56
CA MET A 40 1.58 -7.23 -4.86
C MET A 40 1.26 -6.28 -6.03
N LYS A 41 0.54 -5.18 -5.77
CA LYS A 41 0.25 -4.13 -6.76
C LYS A 41 1.36 -3.08 -6.86
N GLY A 42 2.44 -3.21 -6.09
CA GLY A 42 3.56 -2.28 -6.05
C GLY A 42 3.20 -0.91 -5.48
N ARG A 43 2.27 -0.86 -4.52
CA ARG A 43 1.91 0.40 -3.83
C ARG A 43 2.86 0.63 -2.66
N GLY A 44 3.30 1.87 -2.51
CA GLY A 44 4.11 2.32 -1.37
C GLY A 44 3.24 2.63 -0.15
N PRO A 45 3.89 2.76 1.02
CA PRO A 45 3.21 2.76 2.32
C PRO A 45 2.24 3.93 2.48
N ILE A 46 2.58 5.11 1.96
CA ILE A 46 1.75 6.32 2.05
C ILE A 46 0.39 6.09 1.36
N ARG A 47 0.42 5.45 0.19
CA ARG A 47 -0.81 5.16 -0.55
C ARG A 47 -1.64 4.08 0.15
N ILE A 48 -0.97 3.05 0.67
CA ILE A 48 -1.64 1.98 1.42
C ILE A 48 -2.38 2.58 2.62
N VAL A 49 -1.72 3.38 3.45
CA VAL A 49 -2.37 4.01 4.61
C VAL A 49 -3.54 4.91 4.20
N ASN A 50 -3.38 5.72 3.16
CA ASN A 50 -4.46 6.61 2.70
C ASN A 50 -5.70 5.85 2.23
N GLU A 51 -5.53 4.71 1.55
CA GLU A 51 -6.66 3.88 1.11
C GLU A 51 -7.29 3.08 2.25
N ALA A 52 -6.53 2.81 3.31
CA ALA A 52 -7.01 2.17 4.53
C ALA A 52 -7.93 3.09 5.34
N ARG A 53 -7.67 4.41 5.34
CA ARG A 53 -8.52 5.42 6.01
C ARG A 53 -9.95 5.41 5.49
N GLN A 54 -10.12 5.27 4.17
CA GLN A 54 -11.45 5.18 3.54
C GLN A 54 -12.21 3.90 3.91
N ARG A 55 -11.50 2.88 4.43
CA ARG A 55 -12.05 1.58 4.83
C ARG A 55 -12.22 1.43 6.34
N GLY A 56 -11.81 2.43 7.12
CA GLY A 56 -11.85 2.37 8.60
C GLY A 56 -10.85 1.40 9.21
N ILE A 57 -9.80 0.99 8.48
CA ILE A 57 -8.78 0.03 8.95
C ILE A 57 -7.37 0.64 9.02
N ALA A 58 -7.26 1.97 9.01
CA ALA A 58 -5.96 2.65 8.93
C ALA A 58 -5.00 2.28 10.06
N GLU A 59 -5.48 2.24 11.30
CA GLU A 59 -4.65 1.93 12.47
C GLU A 59 -4.06 0.51 12.39
N ARG A 60 -4.89 -0.48 12.07
CA ARG A 60 -4.44 -1.87 11.88
C ARG A 60 -3.44 -2.00 10.74
N VAL A 61 -3.65 -1.24 9.65
CA VAL A 61 -2.73 -1.21 8.51
C VAL A 61 -1.40 -0.56 8.89
N GLU A 62 -1.41 0.56 9.62
CA GLU A 62 -0.20 1.23 10.09
C GLU A 62 0.61 0.30 11.02
N GLN A 63 -0.05 -0.40 11.93
CA GLN A 63 0.57 -1.43 12.78
C GLN A 63 1.17 -2.56 11.93
N ALA A 64 0.39 -3.13 11.00
CA ALA A 64 0.85 -4.22 10.14
C ALA A 64 2.05 -3.82 9.27
N LEU A 65 2.05 -2.61 8.71
CA LEU A 65 3.18 -2.08 7.93
C LEU A 65 4.40 -1.80 8.80
N GLY A 66 4.20 -1.34 10.05
CA GLY A 66 5.28 -1.10 11.01
C GLY A 66 5.95 -2.37 11.52
N SER A 67 5.20 -3.47 11.62
CA SER A 67 5.73 -4.80 11.97
C SER A 67 6.34 -5.55 10.77
N LEU A 68 6.14 -5.04 9.55
CA LEU A 68 6.58 -5.70 8.34
C LEU A 68 8.04 -5.32 8.05
N ASP A 69 8.92 -6.31 8.02
CA ASP A 69 10.29 -6.16 7.51
C ASP A 69 10.30 -6.12 5.97
N HIS A 70 9.78 -5.03 5.41
CA HIS A 70 9.68 -4.83 3.97
C HIS A 70 10.60 -3.69 3.51
N ASP A 71 11.49 -4.04 2.59
CA ASP A 71 12.39 -3.06 1.97
C ASP A 71 11.65 -2.21 0.93
N TRP A 72 11.24 -1.02 1.36
CA TRP A 72 10.56 -0.05 0.51
C TRP A 72 11.45 0.54 -0.59
N PHE A 73 12.77 0.52 -0.43
CA PHE A 73 13.71 1.01 -1.45
C PHE A 73 13.77 0.01 -2.61
N GLU A 74 13.98 -1.27 -2.30
CA GLU A 74 13.99 -2.33 -3.31
C GLU A 74 12.61 -2.53 -3.97
N ALA A 75 11.52 -2.45 -3.21
CA ALA A 75 10.17 -2.50 -3.78
C ALA A 75 9.91 -1.35 -4.77
N ALA A 76 10.35 -0.13 -4.44
CA ALA A 76 10.25 1.01 -5.35
C ALA A 76 11.08 0.79 -6.62
N LEU A 77 12.29 0.25 -6.47
CA LEU A 77 13.21 -0.03 -7.57
C LEU A 77 12.64 -1.07 -8.53
N ASP A 78 12.09 -2.16 -8.02
CA ASP A 78 11.45 -3.20 -8.83
C ASP A 78 10.26 -2.66 -9.64
N VAL A 79 9.43 -1.84 -8.99
CA VAL A 79 8.29 -1.20 -9.65
C VAL A 79 8.76 -0.23 -10.73
N ALA A 80 9.86 0.48 -10.51
CA ALA A 80 10.46 1.38 -11.50
C ALA A 80 11.10 0.61 -12.66
N LYS A 81 11.90 -0.43 -12.40
CA LYS A 81 12.56 -1.28 -13.42
C LYS A 81 11.55 -1.85 -14.42
N ARG A 82 10.40 -2.32 -13.94
CA ARG A 82 9.33 -2.84 -14.83
C ARG A 82 8.78 -1.78 -15.79
N LYS A 83 8.81 -0.50 -15.39
CA LYS A 83 8.32 0.61 -16.22
C LYS A 83 9.41 1.28 -17.05
N PHE A 84 10.63 1.32 -16.53
CA PHE A 84 11.80 1.96 -17.12
C PHE A 84 12.93 0.91 -17.27
N PRO A 85 12.75 -0.10 -18.14
CA PRO A 85 13.67 -1.23 -18.24
C PRO A 85 15.07 -0.84 -18.73
N ASN A 86 15.17 0.27 -19.47
CA ASN A 86 16.43 0.75 -20.05
C ASN A 86 17.17 1.73 -19.13
N GLY A 87 16.76 1.90 -17.87
CA GLY A 87 17.26 2.96 -16.99
C GLY A 87 16.56 4.31 -17.21
N VAL A 88 17.05 5.33 -16.53
CA VAL A 88 16.43 6.65 -16.39
C VAL A 88 17.43 7.73 -16.79
N SER A 89 17.11 8.49 -17.84
CA SER A 89 17.84 9.71 -18.19
C SER A 89 17.46 10.88 -17.26
N PHE A 90 18.26 11.95 -17.27
CA PHE A 90 17.97 13.16 -16.48
C PHE A 90 16.55 13.71 -16.73
N GLU A 91 16.12 13.77 -17.99
CA GLU A 91 14.79 14.23 -18.42
C GLU A 91 13.65 13.33 -17.92
N GLN A 92 13.96 12.05 -17.69
CA GLN A 92 12.99 11.06 -17.21
C GLN A 92 12.85 11.06 -15.68
N GLN A 93 13.77 11.67 -14.92
CA GLN A 93 13.69 11.71 -13.45
C GLN A 93 12.37 12.31 -12.97
N ALA A 94 11.89 13.40 -13.60
CA ALA A 94 10.60 13.98 -13.26
C ALA A 94 9.41 13.01 -13.52
N LYS A 95 9.52 12.14 -14.53
CA LYS A 95 8.52 11.09 -14.82
C LYS A 95 8.56 9.98 -13.77
N VAL A 96 9.77 9.57 -13.34
CA VAL A 96 9.95 8.59 -12.25
C VAL A 96 9.36 9.14 -10.95
N TYR A 97 9.67 10.39 -10.62
CA TYR A 97 9.16 11.05 -9.42
C TYR A 97 7.63 11.04 -9.39
N ARG A 98 6.97 11.54 -10.45
CA ARG A 98 5.51 11.53 -10.54
C ARG A 98 4.93 10.12 -10.43
N PHE A 99 5.54 9.14 -11.09
CA PHE A 99 5.07 7.77 -11.10
C PHE A 99 5.12 7.10 -9.72
N LEU A 100 6.23 7.23 -9.01
CA LEU A 100 6.43 6.62 -7.70
C LEU A 100 5.73 7.40 -6.58
N SER A 101 5.66 8.74 -6.66
CA SER A 101 4.83 9.54 -5.75
C SER A 101 3.35 9.16 -5.86
N TYR A 102 2.82 8.97 -7.07
CA TYR A 102 1.44 8.51 -7.27
C TYR A 102 1.19 7.11 -6.67
N ARG A 103 2.22 6.27 -6.67
CA ARG A 103 2.20 4.95 -6.03
C ARG A 103 2.38 5.00 -4.52
N GLY A 104 2.75 6.15 -3.95
CA GLY A 104 2.87 6.36 -2.51
C GLY A 104 4.23 6.02 -1.92
N TYR A 105 5.30 6.05 -2.72
CA TYR A 105 6.66 5.94 -2.20
C TYR A 105 7.16 7.30 -1.69
N SER A 106 8.03 7.26 -0.67
CA SER A 106 8.64 8.46 -0.10
C SER A 106 9.62 9.10 -1.09
N SER A 107 9.94 10.37 -0.88
CA SER A 107 10.97 11.08 -1.65
C SER A 107 12.34 10.38 -1.58
N ASP A 108 12.66 9.73 -0.46
CA ASP A 108 13.94 9.04 -0.28
C ASP A 108 14.01 7.76 -1.11
N CYS A 109 12.94 6.95 -1.13
CA CYS A 109 12.82 5.81 -2.05
C CYS A 109 12.98 6.28 -3.50
N ILE A 110 12.34 7.39 -3.87
CA ILE A 110 12.39 7.91 -5.24
C ILE A 110 13.79 8.36 -5.61
N ARG A 111 14.49 9.07 -4.70
CA ARG A 111 15.88 9.49 -4.91
C ARG A 111 16.79 8.27 -5.10
N TYR A 112 16.68 7.27 -4.22
CA TYR A 112 17.39 6.00 -4.35
C TYR A 112 17.18 5.37 -5.72
N VAL A 113 15.92 5.25 -6.18
CA VAL A 113 15.62 4.70 -7.51
C VAL A 113 16.25 5.53 -8.63
N CYS A 114 16.14 6.85 -8.58
CA CYS A 114 16.75 7.73 -9.59
C CYS A 114 18.27 7.61 -9.61
N ASP A 115 18.92 7.41 -8.46
CA ASP A 115 20.36 7.21 -8.34
C ASP A 115 20.79 5.84 -8.87
N THR A 116 20.04 4.79 -8.55
CA THR A 116 20.33 3.41 -8.96
C THR A 116 20.06 3.16 -10.44
N LEU A 117 19.05 3.81 -11.04
CA LEU A 117 18.69 3.65 -12.46
C LEU A 117 19.35 4.67 -13.39
N LYS A 118 20.30 5.47 -12.93
CA LYS A 118 21.03 6.41 -13.81
C LYS A 118 21.61 5.63 -14.99
N GLN A 119 21.26 6.03 -16.20
CA GLN A 119 22.08 5.68 -17.35
C GLN A 119 23.41 6.41 -17.17
N SER A 120 24.49 5.65 -16.94
CA SER A 120 25.82 6.15 -17.28
C SER A 120 25.75 6.52 -18.75
N ALA A 121 25.96 7.80 -19.07
CA ALA A 121 26.18 8.21 -20.45
C ALA A 121 27.42 7.46 -20.94
N SER A 122 27.22 6.31 -21.57
CA SER A 122 28.26 5.61 -22.30
C SER A 122 28.25 6.19 -23.72
N ASP A 123 29.32 6.94 -23.98
CA ASP A 123 29.96 7.27 -25.27
C ASP A 123 29.11 7.81 -26.43
#